data_AF-A0A9E4JN61-F1
#
_entry.id   AF-A0A9E4JN61-F1
#
_cell.length_a   1.000
_cell.length_b   1.000
_cell.length_c   1.000
_cell.angle_alpha   90.00
_cell.angle_beta   90.00
_cell.angle_gamma   90.00
#
_symmetry.space_group_name_H-M   'P 1'
#
loop_
_entity.id
_entity.type
_entity.pdbx_description
1 polymer ?
#
loop_
_entity_poly.entity_id
_entity_poly.type
_entity_poly.pdbx_seq_one_letter_code
_entity_poly.pdbx_strand_id
1 'polypeptide(L)' 'MTEKELKILEELVKSNNDATLDELRHSLGEETGVLISCSTVYRMLKKSRLSFKKNLTRD' A
#
# COMPACT_ATOMS: atom_id res chain seq x y z
N MET A 1 -6.39 -7.78 9.85
CA MET A 1 -5.96 -8.03 8.45
C MET A 1 -5.07 -9.23 8.39
N THR A 2 -5.25 -9.97 7.31
CA THR A 2 -4.63 -11.25 6.98
C THR A 2 -3.33 -11.05 6.19
N GLU A 3 -2.49 -12.07 6.12
CA GLU A 3 -1.23 -12.03 5.38
C GLU A 3 -1.44 -11.88 3.86
N LYS A 4 -2.59 -12.32 3.34
CA LYS A 4 -2.94 -12.20 1.92
C LYS A 4 -3.14 -10.74 1.50
N GLU A 5 -3.92 -9.98 2.28
CA GLU A 5 -4.17 -8.55 2.05
C GLU A 5 -2.85 -7.75 2.15
N LEU A 6 -1.95 -8.15 3.06
CA LEU A 6 -0.64 -7.53 3.17
C LEU A 6 0.16 -7.74 1.89
N LYS A 7 0.24 -8.98 1.38
CA LYS A 7 0.99 -9.31 0.17
C LYS A 7 0.47 -8.57 -1.07
N ILE A 8 -0.86 -8.49 -1.23
CA ILE A 8 -1.49 -7.74 -2.33
C ILE A 8 -1.11 -6.26 -2.24
N LEU A 9 -1.15 -5.67 -1.04
CA LEU A 9 -0.71 -4.29 -0.83
C LEU A 9 0.78 -4.10 -1.20
N GLU A 10 1.67 -5.05 -0.87
CA GLU A 10 3.08 -4.96 -1.26
C GLU A 10 3.26 -4.98 -2.78
N GLU A 11 2.50 -5.82 -3.48
CA GLU A 11 2.52 -5.93 -4.94
C GLU A 11 1.98 -4.66 -5.61
N LEU A 12 0.88 -4.11 -5.10
CA LEU A 12 0.30 -2.84 -5.57
C LEU A 12 1.29 -1.69 -5.45
N VAL A 13 2.00 -1.58 -4.32
CA VAL A 13 2.94 -0.48 -4.11
C VAL A 13 4.23 -0.67 -4.91
N LYS A 14 4.69 -1.92 -5.12
CA LYS A 14 5.83 -2.19 -6.02
C LYS A 14 5.49 -1.92 -7.48
N SER A 15 4.27 -2.22 -7.90
CA SER A 15 3.77 -1.98 -9.26
C SER A 15 3.56 -0.49 -9.50
N ASN A 16 3.05 0.24 -8.51
CA ASN A 16 2.81 1.67 -8.57
C ASN A 16 3.47 2.41 -7.39
N ASN A 17 4.77 2.69 -7.55
CA ASN A 17 5.59 3.34 -6.53
C ASN A 17 5.19 4.79 -6.21
N ASP A 18 4.37 5.44 -7.05
CA ASP A 18 3.89 6.81 -6.87
C ASP A 18 2.43 6.88 -6.39
N ALA A 19 1.84 5.73 -6.04
CA ALA A 19 0.47 5.66 -5.56
C ALA A 19 0.30 6.37 -4.20
N THR A 20 -0.74 7.18 -4.09
CA THR A 20 -1.18 7.79 -2.85
C THR A 20 -1.87 6.77 -1.95
N LEU A 21 -2.01 7.07 -0.65
CA LEU A 21 -2.71 6.19 0.31
C LEU A 21 -4.18 5.94 -0.06
N ASP A 22 -4.83 6.90 -0.72
CA ASP A 22 -6.24 6.77 -1.12
C ASP A 22 -6.38 5.89 -2.38
N GLU A 23 -5.45 6.00 -3.32
CA GLU A 23 -5.39 5.08 -4.48
C GLU A 23 -5.10 3.65 -4.02
N LEU A 24 -4.11 3.46 -3.13
CA LEU A 24 -3.82 2.14 -2.56
C LEU A 24 -5.02 1.56 -1.82
N ARG A 25 -5.80 2.39 -1.14
CA ARG A 25 -7.05 1.98 -0.48
C ARG A 25 -8.08 1.51 -1.50
N HIS A 26 -8.29 2.25 -2.58
CA HIS A 26 -9.25 1.88 -3.62
C HIS A 26 -8.81 0.61 -4.35
N SER A 27 -7.56 0.52 -4.81
CA SER A 27 -7.04 -0.67 -5.47
C SER A 27 -7.08 -1.91 -4.57
N LEU A 28 -6.72 -1.76 -3.28
CA LEU A 28 -6.83 -2.88 -2.35
C LEU A 28 -8.30 -3.29 -2.13
N GLY A 29 -9.22 -2.34 -2.07
CA GLY A 29 -10.65 -2.60 -1.94
C GLY A 29 -11.24 -3.29 -3.18
N GLU A 30 -10.80 -2.92 -4.37
CA GLU A 30 -11.18 -3.58 -5.63
C GLU A 30 -10.67 -5.03 -5.68
N GLU A 31 -9.45 -5.27 -5.22
CA GLU A 31 -8.82 -6.60 -5.32
C GLU A 31 -9.24 -7.57 -4.22
N THR A 32 -9.49 -7.05 -3.01
CA THR A 32 -9.86 -7.88 -1.84
C THR A 32 -11.36 -7.87 -1.55
N GLY A 33 -12.12 -6.94 -2.12
CA GLY A 33 -13.51 -6.67 -1.77
C GLY A 33 -13.70 -6.01 -0.40
N VAL A 34 -12.61 -5.68 0.31
CA VAL A 34 -12.66 -5.11 1.66
C VAL A 34 -12.23 -3.65 1.64
N LEU A 35 -13.18 -2.77 1.93
CA LEU A 35 -12.95 -1.33 1.97
C LEU A 35 -12.37 -0.92 3.33
N ILE A 36 -11.06 -0.74 3.39
CA ILE A 36 -10.36 -0.31 4.62
C ILE A 36 -10.11 1.20 4.65
N SER A 37 -9.84 1.75 5.83
CA SER A 37 -9.49 3.17 5.96
C SER A 37 -8.06 3.45 5.52
N CYS A 38 -7.76 4.68 5.07
CA CYS A 38 -6.39 5.11 4.77
C CYS A 38 -5.44 4.94 5.97
N SER A 39 -5.96 5.10 7.19
CA SER A 39 -5.17 4.90 8.41
C SER A 39 -4.76 3.42 8.60
N THR A 40 -5.59 2.50 8.12
CA THR A 40 -5.30 1.07 8.17
C THR A 40 -4.28 0.69 7.09
N VAL A 41 -4.42 1.21 5.86
CA VAL A 41 -3.41 1.08 4.79
C VAL A 41 -2.05 1.58 5.29
N TYR A 42 -2.02 2.76 5.90
CA TYR A 42 -0.79 3.34 6.45
C TYR A 42 -0.15 2.44 7.53
N ARG A 43 -0.95 1.87 8.44
CA ARG A 43 -0.45 0.90 9.44
C ARG A 43 0.09 -0.37 8.79
N MET A 44 -0.50 -0.85 7.70
CA MET A 44 0.02 -2.01 6.96
C MET A 44 1.34 -1.71 6.28
N LEU A 45 1.45 -0.58 5.57
CA LEU A 45 2.70 -0.14 4.96
C LEU A 45 3.82 -0.03 5.99
N LYS A 46 3.51 0.55 7.16
CA LYS A 46 4.43 0.62 8.30
C LYS A 46 4.82 -0.76 8.83
N LYS A 47 3.87 -1.70 8.90
CA LYS A 47 4.11 -3.08 9.36
C LYS A 47 4.98 -3.88 8.38
N SER A 48 4.76 -3.70 7.09
CA SER A 48 5.54 -4.30 5.99
C SER A 48 6.94 -3.67 5.84
N ARG A 49 7.25 -2.59 6.59
CA ARG A 49 8.47 -1.77 6.43
C ARG A 49 8.63 -1.18 5.02
N LEU A 50 7.60 -1.26 4.19
CA LEU A 50 7.46 -0.54 2.91
C LEU A 50 7.13 0.94 3.14
N SER A 51 7.68 1.57 4.18
CA SER A 51 7.70 3.02 4.23
C SER A 51 8.64 3.48 3.12
N PHE A 52 8.09 3.85 1.97
CA PHE A 52 8.85 4.40 0.86
C PHE A 52 9.55 5.66 1.34
N LYS A 53 10.84 5.53 1.64
CA LYS A 53 11.75 6.66 1.68
C LYS A 53 11.77 7.16 0.24
N LYS A 54 11.36 8.41 -0.03
CA LYS A 54 11.50 9.01 -1.37
C LYS A 54 12.89 8.67 -1.89
N ASN A 55 12.99 7.91 -2.98
CA ASN A 55 14.24 7.77 -3.71
C ASN A 55 14.54 9.15 -4.28
N LEU A 56 15.30 9.93 -3.50
CA LEU A 56 15.81 11.22 -3.91
C LEU A 56 17.05 10.97 -4.79
N THR A 57 16.88 10.21 -5.87
CA THR A 57 17.89 10.14 -6.92
C THR A 57 17.82 11.50 -7.62
N ARG A 58 18.64 12.44 -7.15
CA ARG A 58 18.97 13.66 -7.88
C ARG A 58 20.04 13.26 -8.88
N ASP A 59 19.68 13.23 -10.16
CA ASP A 59 20.64 13.36 -11.26
C ASP A 59 21.25 14.78 -11.27
#